data_AF-A0A942B5I9-F1
#
_entry.id   AF-A0A942B5I9-F1
#
_cell.length_a   1.000
_cell.length_b   1.000
_cell.length_c   1.000
_cell.angle_alpha   90.00
_cell.angle_beta   90.00
_cell.angle_gamma   90.00
#
_symmetry.space_group_name_H-M   'P 1'
#
loop_
_entity.id
_entity.type
_entity.pdbx_description
1 polymer ?
#
loop_
_entity_poly.entity_id
_entity_poly.type
_entity_poly.pdbx_seq_one_letter_code
_entity_poly.pdbx_strand_id
1 'polypeptide(L)'
;MKPRVWVNGHPITWAGWGRTVVPLHPGRYHVHVYTPYLLPPRVGPADYAVDVPPGRVVDLHYRAPLWAFSRGSLGPPPQAYNGVGVVAGTAVAAAVVVVVAMAVLLLLAA
;
A
#
# COMPACT_ATOMS: atom_id res chain seq x y z
N MET A 1 9.44 -6.86 6.27
CA MET A 1 9.01 -5.82 7.24
C MET A 1 7.49 -5.92 7.43
N LYS A 2 6.97 -5.73 8.64
CA LYS A 2 5.52 -5.85 8.94
C LYS A 2 4.85 -4.47 8.97
N PRO A 3 3.58 -4.33 8.56
CA PRO A 3 2.87 -3.08 8.65
C PRO A 3 2.71 -2.68 10.11
N ARG A 4 2.77 -1.39 10.35
CA ARG A 4 2.42 -0.81 11.63
C ARG A 4 1.01 -0.23 11.51
N VAL A 5 0.20 -0.46 12.54
CA VAL A 5 -1.20 -0.04 12.60
C VAL A 5 -1.38 0.86 13.81
N TRP A 6 -2.11 1.95 13.63
CA TRP A 6 -2.53 2.85 14.70
C TRP A 6 -4.03 3.02 14.68
N VAL A 7 -4.62 3.08 15.86
CA VAL A 7 -6.03 3.41 16.06
C VAL A 7 -6.08 4.64 16.96
N ASN A 8 -6.64 5.75 16.47
CA ASN A 8 -6.65 7.04 17.16
C ASN A 8 -5.25 7.48 17.65
N GLY A 9 -4.22 7.22 16.85
CA GLY A 9 -2.82 7.53 17.20
C GLY A 9 -2.15 6.54 18.16
N HIS A 10 -2.87 5.56 18.70
CA HIS A 10 -2.28 4.51 19.55
C HIS A 10 -1.79 3.31 18.73
N PRO A 11 -0.53 2.88 18.89
CA PRO A 11 0.02 1.78 18.10
C PRO A 11 -0.56 0.43 18.54
N ILE A 12 -0.98 -0.39 17.58
CA ILE A 12 -1.36 -1.79 17.79
C ILE A 12 -0.10 -2.65 17.62
N THR A 13 0.58 -2.95 18.71
CA THR A 13 1.94 -3.54 18.71
C THR A 13 1.98 -4.98 18.17
N TRP A 14 0.89 -5.73 18.37
CA TRP A 14 0.72 -7.11 17.88
C TRP A 14 0.26 -7.19 16.42
N ALA A 15 -0.10 -6.07 15.78
CA ALA A 15 -0.51 -6.06 14.38
C ALA A 15 0.64 -6.48 13.44
N GLY A 16 0.25 -7.03 12.29
CA GLY A 16 1.15 -7.47 11.23
C GLY A 16 0.39 -7.78 9.94
N TRP A 17 1.05 -8.48 9.02
CA TRP A 17 0.39 -9.01 7.83
C TRP A 17 -0.59 -10.12 8.21
N GLY A 18 -1.67 -10.26 7.46
CA GLY A 18 -2.77 -11.16 7.77
C GLY A 18 -3.85 -10.49 8.63
N ARG A 19 -4.71 -11.31 9.24
CA ARG A 19 -5.85 -10.81 10.03
C ARG A 19 -5.38 -10.37 11.41
N THR A 20 -5.73 -9.14 11.79
CA THR A 20 -5.57 -8.63 13.16
C THR A 20 -6.95 -8.23 13.67
N VAL A 21 -7.33 -8.72 14.85
CA VAL A 21 -8.55 -8.27 15.54
C VAL A 21 -8.14 -7.29 16.62
N VAL A 22 -8.79 -6.13 16.65
CA VAL A 22 -8.58 -5.10 17.66
C VAL A 22 -9.88 -4.95 18.44
N PRO A 23 -9.94 -5.34 19.73
CA PRO A 23 -11.13 -5.15 20.54
C PRO A 23 -11.31 -3.65 20.80
N LEU A 24 -12.47 -3.11 20.44
CA LEU A 24 -12.81 -1.70 20.58
C LEU A 24 -14.23 -1.59 21.16
N HIS A 25 -14.47 -0.52 21.89
CA HIS A 25 -15.84 -0.13 22.23
C HIS A 25 -16.57 0.39 20.99
N PRO A 26 -17.90 0.49 21.02
CA PRO A 26 -18.63 1.12 19.93
C PRO A 26 -18.24 2.60 19.83
N GLY A 27 -18.03 3.09 18.60
CA GLY A 27 -17.61 4.46 18.37
C GLY A 27 -16.91 4.68 17.03
N ARG A 28 -16.47 5.91 16.81
CA ARG A 28 -15.73 6.31 15.60
C ARG A 28 -14.23 6.30 15.86
N TYR A 29 -13.50 5.69 14.94
CA TYR A 29 -12.05 5.51 15.03
C TYR A 29 -11.35 5.96 13.75
N HIS A 30 -10.15 6.49 13.91
CA HIS A 30 -9.23 6.77 12.82
C HIS A 30 -8.15 5.70 12.79
N VAL A 31 -8.10 4.94 11.70
CA VAL A 31 -7.11 3.89 11.49
C VAL A 31 -6.06 4.41 10.52
N HIS A 32 -4.80 4.31 10.94
CA HIS A 32 -3.64 4.64 10.12
C HIS A 32 -2.77 3.40 9.95
N VAL A 33 -2.29 3.15 8.73
CA VAL A 33 -1.41 2.01 8.42
C VAL A 33 -0.28 2.46 7.49
N TYR A 34 0.93 1.97 7.75
CA TYR A 34 2.03 1.99 6.78
C TYR A 34 3.00 0.83 7.02
N THR A 35 3.78 0.49 6.00
CA THR A 35 4.87 -0.48 6.13
C THR A 35 6.19 0.29 6.31
N PRO A 36 6.94 0.09 7.41
CA PRO A 36 8.26 0.68 7.56
C PRO A 36 9.18 0.14 6.47
N TYR A 37 10.06 0.99 5.94
CA TYR A 37 11.06 0.62 4.93
C TYR A 37 12.27 1.56 5.00
N LEU A 38 13.33 1.30 4.25
CA LEU A 38 14.54 2.14 4.29
C LEU A 38 14.31 3.47 3.55
N LEU A 39 13.84 3.41 2.30
CA LEU A 39 13.53 4.58 1.48
C LEU A 39 12.37 4.24 0.51
N PRO A 40 11.18 4.86 0.66
CA PRO A 40 10.82 5.82 1.69
C PRO A 40 10.65 5.16 3.08
N PRO A 41 10.85 5.89 4.20
CA PRO A 41 10.71 5.35 5.55
C PRO A 41 9.33 4.75 5.88
N ARG A 42 8.29 5.23 5.17
CA ARG A 42 6.90 4.80 5.33
C ARG A 42 6.33 4.50 3.95
N VAL A 43 6.28 3.23 3.60
CA VAL A 43 5.66 2.76 2.36
C VAL A 43 4.17 2.60 2.57
N GLY A 44 3.40 3.11 1.60
CA GLY A 44 1.95 2.90 1.55
C GLY A 44 1.15 3.53 2.69
N PRO A 45 1.43 4.76 3.17
CA PRO A 45 0.60 5.38 4.19
C PRO A 45 -0.87 5.46 3.75
N ALA A 46 -1.76 4.98 4.60
CA ALA A 46 -3.20 4.96 4.35
C ALA A 46 -3.97 5.27 5.64
N ASP A 47 -5.05 6.02 5.48
CA ASP A 47 -5.88 6.55 6.55
C ASP A 47 -7.33 6.19 6.27
N TYR A 48 -8.08 5.78 7.29
CA TYR A 48 -9.49 5.45 7.15
C TYR A 48 -10.25 5.75 8.44
N ALA A 49 -11.39 6.44 8.32
CA ALA A 49 -12.31 6.63 9.43
C ALA A 49 -13.36 5.51 9.41
N VAL A 50 -13.50 4.79 10.52
CA VAL A 50 -14.42 3.67 10.66
C VAL A 50 -15.35 3.88 11.85
N ASP A 51 -16.64 3.63 11.64
CA ASP A 51 -17.64 3.59 12.70
C ASP A 51 -17.86 2.13 13.12
N VAL A 52 -17.61 1.82 14.40
CA VAL A 52 -17.78 0.48 14.99
C VAL A 52 -19.11 0.45 15.75
N PRO A 53 -20.13 -0.28 15.27
CA PRO A 53 -21.41 -0.38 15.95
C PRO A 53 -21.36 -1.39 17.12
N PRO A 54 -22.31 -1.30 18.08
CA PRO A 54 -22.40 -2.24 19.20
C PRO A 54 -22.50 -3.70 18.77
N GLY A 55 -21.65 -4.55 19.37
CA GLY A 55 -21.70 -6.01 19.19
C GLY A 55 -21.33 -6.51 17.80
N ARG A 56 -20.75 -5.68 16.93
CA ARG A 56 -20.34 -6.09 15.57
C ARG A 56 -18.86 -5.89 15.33
N VAL A 57 -18.33 -6.72 14.44
CA VAL A 57 -16.99 -6.56 13.87
C VAL A 57 -17.10 -5.80 12.56
N VAL A 58 -16.21 -4.84 12.35
CA VAL A 58 -16.07 -4.12 11.07
C VAL A 58 -14.73 -4.50 10.45
N ASP A 59 -14.78 -5.12 9.27
CA ASP A 59 -13.57 -5.54 8.58
C ASP A 59 -12.98 -4.40 7.75
N LEU A 60 -11.69 -4.16 7.93
CA LEU A 60 -10.88 -3.30 7.08
C LEU A 60 -9.77 -4.14 6.44
N HIS A 61 -9.47 -3.85 5.19
CA HIS A 61 -8.41 -4.47 4.42
C HIS A 61 -7.40 -3.39 4.04
N TYR A 62 -6.14 -3.60 4.41
CA TYR A 62 -5.02 -2.79 3.96
C TYR A 62 -4.31 -3.48 2.79
N ARG A 63 -4.00 -2.74 1.71
CA ARG A 63 -3.05 -3.16 0.68
C ARG A 63 -1.90 -2.15 0.58
N ALA A 64 -0.68 -2.65 0.70
CA ALA A 64 0.50 -1.89 0.32
C ALA A 64 0.50 -1.64 -1.20
N PRO A 65 1.05 -0.49 -1.64
CA PRO A 65 1.15 -0.17 -3.06
C PRO A 65 2.19 -1.06 -3.77
N LEU A 66 2.04 -1.19 -5.09
CA LEU A 66 3.07 -1.81 -5.92
C LEU A 66 4.28 -0.89 -6.14
N TRP A 67 4.06 0.42 -6.11
CA TRP A 67 5.11 1.43 -6.17
C TRP A 67 5.36 2.02 -4.77
N ALA A 68 6.58 1.88 -4.25
CA ALA A 68 6.92 2.18 -2.86
C ALA A 68 6.62 3.62 -2.42
N PHE A 69 6.65 4.57 -3.36
CA PHE A 69 6.35 5.99 -3.12
C PHE A 69 4.86 6.34 -3.26
N SER A 70 3.99 5.37 -3.54
CA SER A 70 2.53 5.59 -3.59
C SER A 70 1.90 5.42 -2.21
N ARG A 71 0.65 5.89 -2.08
CA ARG A 71 -0.18 5.60 -0.91
C ARG A 71 -0.69 4.16 -0.95
N GLY A 72 -0.90 3.57 0.23
CA GLY A 72 -1.60 2.30 0.35
C GLY A 72 -3.11 2.49 0.19
N SER A 73 -3.82 1.39 0.09
CA SER A 73 -5.29 1.36 0.09
C SER A 73 -5.77 0.82 1.43
N LEU A 74 -6.73 1.49 2.05
CA LEU A 74 -7.32 1.06 3.32
C LEU A 74 -8.82 1.35 3.29
N GLY A 75 -9.62 0.34 3.64
CA GLY A 75 -11.08 0.45 3.66
C GLY A 75 -11.74 -0.93 3.73
N PRO A 76 -13.06 -1.03 3.48
CA PRO A 76 -13.76 -2.30 3.47
C PRO A 76 -13.16 -3.28 2.44
N PRO A 77 -13.10 -4.58 2.73
CA PRO A 77 -12.60 -5.54 1.75
C PRO A 77 -13.53 -5.66 0.53
N PRO A 78 -12.99 -5.94 -0.68
CA PRO A 78 -11.57 -5.98 -1.02
C PRO A 78 -11.01 -4.59 -1.38
N GLN A 79 -9.75 -4.32 -1.04
CA GLN A 79 -9.02 -3.14 -1.54
C GLN A 79 -8.22 -3.46 -2.81
N ALA A 80 -8.07 -2.47 -3.69
CA ALA A 80 -7.24 -2.56 -4.89
C ALA A 80 -5.78 -2.15 -4.61
N TYR A 81 -4.85 -2.59 -5.46
CA TYR A 81 -3.47 -2.15 -5.40
C TYR A 81 -3.31 -0.76 -6.04
N ASN A 82 -2.70 0.18 -5.31
CA ASN A 82 -2.25 1.45 -5.87
C ASN A 82 -0.88 1.30 -6.55
N GLY A 83 -0.55 2.26 -7.42
CA GLY A 83 0.74 2.31 -8.11
C GLY A 83 0.87 1.39 -9.33
N VAL A 84 -0.19 0.66 -9.71
CA VAL A 84 -0.21 -0.21 -10.90
C VAL A 84 0.18 0.57 -12.16
N GLY A 85 -0.39 1.76 -12.37
CA GLY A 85 -0.08 2.59 -13.54
C GLY A 85 1.37 3.07 -13.59
N VAL A 86 1.98 3.35 -12.43
CA VAL A 86 3.41 3.75 -12.35
C VAL A 86 4.29 2.57 -12.74
N VAL A 87 4.02 1.39 -12.18
CA VAL A 87 4.78 0.17 -12.51
C VAL A 87 4.63 -0.22 -13.98
N ALA A 88 3.41 -0.15 -14.53
CA ALA A 88 3.18 -0.43 -15.94
C ALA A 88 3.90 0.59 -16.83
N GLY A 89 3.79 1.88 -16.50
CA GLY A 89 4.46 2.96 -17.24
C GLY A 89 5.99 2.83 -17.23
N THR A 90 6.60 2.52 -16.07
CA THR A 90 8.05 2.33 -15.99
C THR A 90 8.52 1.09 -16.76
N ALA A 91 7.76 -0.01 -16.70
CA ALA A 91 8.06 -1.21 -17.49
C ALA A 91 7.99 -0.95 -19.00
N VAL A 92 6.95 -0.25 -19.47
CA VAL A 92 6.80 0.12 -20.88
C VAL A 92 7.93 1.06 -21.32
N ALA A 93 8.24 2.09 -20.53
CA ALA A 93 9.32 3.02 -20.84
C ALA A 93 10.69 2.32 -20.95
N ALA A 94 10.99 1.41 -20.01
CA ALA A 94 12.22 0.62 -20.06
C ALA A 94 12.29 -0.26 -21.32
N ALA A 95 11.19 -0.91 -21.69
CA ALA A 95 11.13 -1.70 -22.92
C ALA A 95 11.38 -0.85 -24.17
N VAL A 96 10.77 0.35 -24.26
CA VAL A 96 11.00 1.29 -25.37
C VAL A 96 12.47 1.70 -25.45
N VAL A 97 13.11 2.05 -24.33
CA VAL A 97 14.53 2.42 -24.29
C VAL A 97 15.41 1.28 -24.81
N VAL A 98 15.14 0.04 -24.41
CA VAL A 98 15.89 -1.14 -24.88
C VAL A 98 15.73 -1.33 -26.39
N VAL A 99 14.50 -1.23 -26.90
CA VAL A 99 14.22 -1.37 -28.34
C VAL A 99 14.93 -0.29 -29.15
N VAL A 100 14.88 0.96 -28.70
CA VAL A 100 15.56 2.09 -29.37
C VAL A 100 17.08 1.90 -29.34
N ALA A 101 17.66 1.53 -28.19
CA ALA A 101 19.09 1.30 -28.08
C ALA A 101 19.56 0.17 -29.00
N MET A 102 18.79 -0.92 -29.10
CA MET A 102 19.07 -2.02 -30.01
C MET A 102 18.99 -1.58 -31.48
N ALA A 103 17.96 -0.81 -31.85
CA ALA A 103 17.84 -0.27 -33.22
C ALA A 103 19.03 0.62 -33.58
N VAL A 104 19.47 1.50 -32.67
CA VAL A 104 20.66 2.33 -32.85
C VAL A 104 21.92 1.46 -33.02
N LEU A 105 22.10 0.43 -32.19
CA LEU A 105 23.25 -0.46 -32.29
C LEU A 105 23.29 -1.18 -33.65
N LEU A 106 22.15 -1.66 -34.14
CA LEU A 106 22.04 -2.32 -35.44
C LEU A 106 22.35 -1.35 -36.59
N LEU A 107 21.90 -0.10 -36.51
CA LEU A 107 22.22 0.93 -37.52
C LEU A 107 23.71 1.29 -37.54
N LEU A 108 24.38 1.26 -36.39
CA LEU A 108 25.83 1.52 -36.30
C LEU A 108 26.69 0.32 -36.77
N ALA A 109 26.11 -0.88 -36.81
CA ALA A 109 26.78 -2.11 -37.22
C ALA A 109 26.59 -2.46 -38.72
N ALA A 110 25.71 -1.74 -39.41
CA ALA A 110 25.41 -1.88 -40.84
C ALA A 110 26.28 -0.97 -41.70
#